data_AF-A0A453E4D9-F1
#
_entry.id   AF-A0A453E4D9-F1
#
_cell.length_a   1.000
_cell.length_b   1.000
_cell.length_c   1.000
_cell.angle_alpha   90.00
_cell.angle_beta   90.00
_cell.angle_gamma   90.00
#
_symmetry.space_group_name_H-M   'P 1'
#
loop_
_entity.id
_entity.type
_entity.pdbx_description
1 polymer ?
#
loop_
_entity_poly.entity_id
_entity_poly.type
_entity_poly.pdbx_seq_one_letter_code
_entity_poly.pdbx_strand_id
1 'polypeptide(L)'
;LNPRTVARLVPGRRNAAIPMASSSSPSPATAAARKRALTEQQFSELTPVLSPEVVEALDRGGFRRCTPVQAATIPLLLTHKDVAVDAATGSGKTLAFVVPVVEMLRRLPSPPKPH
;
A
#
# COMPACT_ATOMS: atom_id res chain seq x y z
N LEU A 1 -33.16 3.58 55.39
CA LEU A 1 -32.21 4.70 55.22
C LEU A 1 -32.68 5.59 54.08
N ASN A 2 -32.31 6.86 54.17
CA ASN A 2 -32.94 8.06 53.63
C ASN A 2 -33.28 8.13 52.10
N PRO A 3 -34.12 9.14 51.72
CA PRO A 3 -34.79 9.32 50.44
C PRO A 3 -34.21 10.48 49.59
N ARG A 4 -34.89 10.79 48.47
CA ARG A 4 -34.86 12.05 47.68
C ARG A 4 -33.55 12.29 46.91
N THR A 5 -33.54 12.61 45.62
CA THR A 5 -33.97 13.94 45.12
C THR A 5 -33.79 13.98 43.59
N VAL A 6 -34.89 14.21 42.89
CA VAL A 6 -35.12 14.93 41.62
C VAL A 6 -34.35 14.62 40.33
N ALA A 7 -35.16 14.39 39.30
CA ALA A 7 -34.88 14.57 37.90
C ALA A 7 -34.32 15.97 37.57
N ARG A 8 -33.40 16.02 36.60
CA ARG A 8 -33.18 17.23 35.80
C ARG A 8 -32.94 16.84 34.34
N LEU A 9 -34.02 16.97 33.58
CA LEU A 9 -34.07 17.01 32.12
C LEU A 9 -33.48 18.35 31.65
N VAL A 10 -32.44 18.36 30.81
CA VAL A 10 -32.18 19.43 29.83
C VAL A 10 -31.58 18.80 28.55
N PRO A 11 -32.06 19.18 27.36
CA PRO A 11 -31.69 18.61 26.08
C PRO A 11 -30.56 19.39 25.36
N GLY A 12 -29.89 18.71 24.44
CA GLY A 12 -29.48 19.32 23.17
C GLY A 12 -28.00 19.59 22.94
N ARG A 13 -27.60 19.25 21.70
CA ARG A 13 -26.58 19.90 20.87
C ARG A 13 -25.11 19.76 21.32
N ARG A 14 -24.36 18.94 20.58
CA ARG A 14 -23.49 19.43 19.48
C ARG A 14 -22.69 18.29 18.83
N ASN A 15 -22.70 18.30 17.50
CA ASN A 15 -21.82 17.54 16.63
C ASN A 15 -20.38 17.52 17.16
N ALA A 16 -19.79 16.33 17.27
CA ALA A 16 -18.35 16.17 17.38
C ALA A 16 -17.75 16.46 15.99
N ALA A 17 -17.34 17.71 15.78
CA ALA A 17 -16.54 18.10 14.64
C ALA A 17 -15.16 17.43 14.74
N ILE A 18 -14.80 16.72 13.68
CA ILE A 18 -13.48 16.17 13.42
C ILE A 18 -12.52 17.37 13.25
N PRO A 19 -11.43 17.51 14.03
CA PRO A 19 -10.49 18.59 13.78
C PRO A 19 -9.70 18.27 12.51
N MET A 20 -9.95 19.05 11.45
CA MET A 20 -9.14 19.09 10.25
C MET A 20 -7.75 19.67 10.55
N ALA A 21 -6.74 18.96 10.03
CA ALA A 21 -5.42 19.40 9.62
C ALA A 21 -4.91 20.76 10.14
N SER A 22 -3.99 20.72 11.09
CA SER A 22 -2.96 21.75 11.24
C SER A 22 -1.85 21.50 10.22
N SER A 23 -1.62 22.49 9.38
CA SER A 23 -0.47 22.62 8.50
C SER A 23 0.82 22.67 9.32
N SER A 24 1.55 21.56 9.38
CA SER A 24 2.96 21.56 9.78
C SER A 24 3.82 21.29 8.55
N SER A 25 4.60 22.31 8.21
CA SER A 25 5.71 22.32 7.26
C SER A 25 6.49 21.00 7.23
N PRO A 26 6.87 20.45 6.05
CA PRO A 26 7.62 19.21 5.98
C PRO A 26 9.06 19.45 6.44
N SER A 27 9.36 19.01 7.66
CA SER A 27 10.71 18.94 8.20
C SER A 27 11.54 17.89 7.41
N PRO A 28 12.83 18.16 7.10
CA PRO A 28 13.69 17.29 6.28
C PRO A 28 13.97 15.90 6.90
N ALA A 29 13.56 15.64 8.15
CA ALA A 29 13.71 14.35 8.82
C ALA A 29 12.83 13.22 8.22
N THR A 30 11.67 13.55 7.64
CA THR A 30 10.73 12.55 7.08
C THR A 30 11.29 11.88 5.81
N ALA A 31 12.13 12.59 5.05
CA ALA A 31 12.80 12.03 3.87
C ALA A 31 13.89 11.00 4.23
N ALA A 32 14.55 11.18 5.38
CA ALA A 32 15.61 10.28 5.85
C ALA A 32 15.06 8.94 6.37
N ALA A 33 13.90 8.95 7.03
CA ALA A 33 13.22 7.71 7.47
C ALA A 33 12.80 6.84 6.29
N ARG A 34 12.36 7.46 5.18
CA ARG A 34 11.97 6.76 3.94
C ARG A 34 13.14 6.01 3.29
N LYS A 35 14.38 6.47 3.48
CA LYS A 35 15.59 5.82 2.95
C LYS A 35 15.94 4.50 3.66
N ARG A 36 15.46 4.27 4.89
CA ARG A 36 15.71 3.02 5.64
C ARG A 36 14.68 1.92 5.37
N ALA A 37 13.55 2.27 4.73
CA ALA A 37 12.45 1.34 4.43
C ALA A 37 12.41 0.85 2.97
N LEU A 38 13.26 1.41 2.10
CA LEU A 38 13.37 1.04 0.69
C LEU A 38 14.65 0.21 0.50
N THR A 39 14.57 -0.88 -0.25
CA THR A 39 15.79 -1.59 -0.68
C THR A 39 16.47 -0.81 -1.79
N GLU A 40 17.74 -1.15 -2.07
CA GLU A 40 18.43 -0.63 -3.25
C GLU A 40 17.95 -1.27 -4.56
N GLN A 41 17.14 -2.34 -4.47
CA GLN A 41 16.67 -3.08 -5.64
C GLN A 41 15.57 -2.33 -6.38
N GLN A 42 15.74 -2.25 -7.70
CA GLN A 42 14.77 -1.69 -8.64
C GLN A 42 13.86 -2.78 -9.20
N PHE A 43 12.68 -2.40 -9.69
CA PHE A 43 11.74 -3.33 -10.32
C PHE A 43 12.32 -3.98 -11.59
N SER A 44 13.20 -3.28 -12.32
CA SER A 44 13.87 -3.77 -13.52
C SER A 44 14.91 -4.88 -13.24
N GLU A 45 15.39 -4.97 -11.99
CA GLU A 45 16.42 -5.94 -11.57
C GLU A 45 15.80 -7.22 -10.99
N LEU A 46 14.47 -7.29 -10.93
CA LEU A 46 13.77 -8.47 -10.43
C LEU A 46 13.91 -9.64 -11.42
N THR A 47 14.13 -10.83 -10.86
CA THR A 47 14.10 -12.09 -11.61
C THR A 47 12.90 -12.88 -11.13
N PRO A 48 11.94 -13.30 -11.99
CA PRO A 48 11.86 -13.14 -13.44
C PRO A 48 11.72 -11.68 -13.91
N VAL A 49 12.27 -11.38 -15.10
CA VAL A 49 12.21 -10.04 -15.70
C VAL A 49 10.76 -9.63 -15.96
N LEU A 50 10.40 -8.41 -15.54
CA LEU A 50 9.10 -7.79 -15.79
C LEU A 50 9.02 -7.21 -17.20
N SER A 51 7.81 -7.11 -17.75
CA SER A 51 7.58 -6.45 -19.03
C SER A 51 7.94 -4.95 -18.97
N PRO A 52 8.52 -4.37 -20.04
CA PRO A 52 8.97 -2.97 -20.04
C PRO A 52 7.83 -1.99 -19.74
N GLU A 53 6.62 -2.27 -20.22
CA GLU A 53 5.43 -1.45 -19.95
C GLU A 53 5.05 -1.39 -18.45
N VAL A 54 5.29 -2.48 -17.71
CA VAL A 54 5.04 -2.53 -16.25
C VAL A 54 6.07 -1.67 -15.53
N VAL A 55 7.34 -1.75 -15.94
CA VAL A 55 8.43 -0.93 -15.40
C VAL A 55 8.17 0.56 -15.67
N GLU A 56 7.77 0.92 -16.89
CA GLU A 56 7.41 2.30 -17.21
C GLU A 56 6.21 2.81 -16.41
N ALA A 57 5.18 1.97 -16.24
CA ALA A 57 4.02 2.34 -15.43
C ALA A 57 4.41 2.61 -13.98
N LEU A 58 5.35 1.82 -13.44
CA LEU A 58 5.90 2.02 -12.09
C LEU A 58 6.73 3.30 -12.00
N ASP A 59 7.57 3.60 -12.99
CA ASP A 59 8.36 4.84 -13.00
C ASP A 59 7.48 6.08 -13.14
N ARG A 60 6.45 6.04 -14.00
CA ARG A 60 5.42 7.10 -14.09
C ARG A 60 4.67 7.29 -12.77
N GLY A 61 4.45 6.20 -12.02
CA GLY A 61 3.86 6.23 -10.68
C GLY A 61 4.82 6.73 -9.58
N GLY A 62 6.09 6.99 -9.89
CA GLY A 62 7.11 7.38 -8.92
C GLY A 62 7.65 6.22 -8.08
N PHE A 63 7.40 4.97 -8.47
CA PHE A 63 7.85 3.76 -7.81
C PHE A 63 9.15 3.25 -8.45
N ARG A 64 10.27 3.91 -8.09
CA ARG A 64 11.60 3.54 -8.61
C ARG A 64 12.29 2.41 -7.86
N ARG A 65 11.99 2.24 -6.58
CA ARG A 65 12.64 1.28 -5.69
C ARG A 65 11.61 0.38 -5.05
N CYS A 66 11.95 -0.89 -4.90
CA CYS A 66 11.15 -1.87 -4.20
C CYS A 66 11.26 -1.66 -2.68
N THR A 67 10.21 -2.06 -1.95
CA THR A 67 10.35 -2.35 -0.52
C THR A 67 10.93 -3.76 -0.32
N PRO A 68 11.53 -4.07 0.84
CA PRO A 68 12.04 -5.43 1.11
C PRO A 68 10.97 -6.51 0.90
N VAL A 69 9.73 -6.19 1.29
CA VAL A 69 8.56 -7.04 1.13
C VAL A 69 8.25 -7.27 -0.36
N GLN A 70 8.27 -6.22 -1.18
CA GLN A 70 8.05 -6.32 -2.62
C GLN A 70 9.14 -7.14 -3.31
N ALA A 71 10.41 -6.89 -3.00
CA ALA A 71 11.54 -7.60 -3.60
C ALA A 71 11.50 -9.11 -3.30
N ALA A 72 11.04 -9.50 -2.10
CA ALA A 72 10.86 -10.92 -1.75
C ALA A 72 9.59 -11.53 -2.37
N THR A 73 8.49 -10.77 -2.43
CA THR A 73 7.17 -11.32 -2.82
C THR A 73 7.00 -11.42 -4.34
N ILE A 74 7.46 -10.42 -5.09
CA ILE A 74 7.21 -10.32 -6.54
C ILE A 74 7.81 -11.53 -7.30
N PRO A 75 9.09 -11.90 -7.10
CA PRO A 75 9.68 -13.08 -7.73
C PRO A 75 8.93 -14.38 -7.44
N LEU A 76 8.46 -14.55 -6.19
CA LEU A 76 7.76 -15.75 -5.76
C LEU A 76 6.38 -15.86 -6.42
N LEU A 77 5.63 -14.76 -6.47
CA LEU A 77 4.32 -14.72 -7.14
C LEU A 77 4.45 -14.93 -8.66
N LEU A 78 5.49 -14.37 -9.30
CA LEU A 78 5.77 -14.61 -10.72
C LEU A 78 6.13 -16.08 -11.03
N THR A 79 6.56 -16.84 -10.02
CA THR A 79 6.85 -18.28 -10.14
C THR A 79 5.59 -19.13 -9.90
N HIS A 80 4.39 -18.53 -9.85
CA HIS A 80 3.13 -19.21 -9.56
C HIS A 80 3.11 -19.94 -8.22
N LYS A 81 3.85 -19.45 -7.21
CA LYS A 81 3.83 -20.00 -5.86
C LYS A 81 2.91 -19.18 -4.97
N ASP A 82 2.22 -19.86 -4.06
CA ASP A 82 1.44 -19.19 -3.02
C ASP A 82 2.38 -18.54 -1.99
N VAL A 83 2.13 -17.27 -1.68
CA VAL A 83 2.96 -16.49 -0.76
C VAL A 83 2.08 -15.84 0.30
N ALA A 84 2.37 -16.13 1.57
CA ALA A 84 1.84 -15.39 2.71
C ALA A 84 2.84 -14.27 3.08
N VAL A 85 2.36 -13.03 3.10
CA VAL A 85 3.19 -11.86 3.41
C VAL A 85 2.69 -11.21 4.68
N ASP A 86 3.49 -11.23 5.74
CA ASP A 86 3.26 -10.44 6.94
C ASP A 86 4.13 -9.17 6.92
N ALA A 87 3.49 -8.01 6.94
CA ALA A 87 4.19 -6.73 7.04
C ALA A 87 3.25 -5.67 7.62
N ALA A 88 3.81 -4.59 8.17
CA ALA A 88 3.04 -3.47 8.69
C ALA A 88 2.23 -2.72 7.58
N THR A 89 1.16 -2.02 7.98
CA THR A 89 0.43 -1.10 7.10
C THR A 89 1.36 0.03 6.64
N GLY A 90 1.35 0.33 5.33
CA GLY A 90 2.29 1.28 4.71
C GLY A 90 3.57 0.66 4.13
N SER A 91 3.85 -0.64 4.33
CA SER A 91 5.04 -1.32 3.77
C SER A 91 4.99 -1.62 2.26
N GLY A 92 3.93 -1.17 1.56
CA GLY A 92 3.81 -1.36 0.10
C GLY A 92 3.29 -2.73 -0.35
N LYS A 93 2.64 -3.51 0.54
CA LYS A 93 2.05 -4.83 0.22
C LYS A 93 1.10 -4.80 -0.98
N THR A 94 0.33 -3.72 -1.14
CA THR A 94 -0.61 -3.57 -2.26
C THR A 94 0.11 -3.69 -3.61
N LEU A 95 1.20 -2.93 -3.80
CA LEU A 95 1.99 -3.04 -5.03
C LEU A 95 2.71 -4.38 -5.16
N ALA A 96 3.11 -5.00 -4.03
CA ALA A 96 3.74 -6.32 -4.04
C ALA A 96 2.85 -7.41 -4.66
N PHE A 97 1.52 -7.29 -4.53
CA PHE A 97 0.55 -8.18 -5.16
C PHE A 97 0.10 -7.69 -6.55
N VAL A 98 -0.11 -6.39 -6.73
CA VAL A 98 -0.63 -5.84 -7.99
C VAL A 98 0.36 -6.02 -9.14
N VAL A 99 1.65 -5.77 -8.93
CA VAL A 99 2.68 -5.88 -9.98
C VAL A 99 2.71 -7.28 -10.62
N PRO A 100 2.87 -8.38 -9.85
CA PRO A 100 2.91 -9.72 -10.44
C PRO A 100 1.56 -10.13 -11.04
N VAL A 101 0.42 -9.71 -10.48
CA VAL A 101 -0.90 -9.99 -11.07
C VAL A 101 -1.04 -9.36 -12.45
N VAL A 102 -0.64 -8.08 -12.61
CA VAL A 102 -0.67 -7.41 -13.91
C VAL A 102 0.27 -8.10 -14.90
N GLU A 103 1.49 -8.44 -14.49
CA GLU A 103 2.44 -9.18 -15.33
C GLU A 103 1.87 -10.55 -15.76
N MET A 104 1.26 -11.30 -14.84
CA MET A 104 0.62 -12.58 -15.14
C MET A 104 -0.53 -12.42 -16.14
N LEU A 105 -1.41 -11.43 -15.94
CA LEU A 105 -2.52 -11.13 -16.86
C LEU A 105 -2.03 -10.82 -18.27
N ARG A 106 -0.88 -10.13 -18.40
CA ARG A 106 -0.27 -9.84 -19.70
C ARG A 106 0.37 -11.05 -20.36
N ARG A 107 0.88 -11.99 -19.57
CA ARG A 107 1.46 -13.26 -20.06
C ARG A 107 0.41 -14.28 -20.48
N LEU A 108 -0.86 -14.10 -20.08
CA LEU A 108 -1.95 -14.97 -20.51
C LEU A 108 -2.12 -14.88 -22.03
N PRO A 109 -2.00 -16.00 -22.77
CA PRO A 109 -2.23 -16.00 -24.20
C PRO A 109 -3.74 -15.96 -24.49
N SER A 110 -4.13 -15.01 -25.33
CA SER A 110 -5.45 -14.80 -25.98
C SER A 110 -6.62 -14.25 -25.15
N PRO A 111 -7.36 -13.26 -25.68
CA PRO A 111 -8.66 -12.88 -25.13
C PRO A 111 -9.64 -14.06 -25.30
N PRO A 112 -10.59 -14.24 -24.37
CA PRO A 112 -11.61 -15.28 -24.51
C PRO A 112 -12.34 -15.09 -25.85
N LYS A 113 -12.40 -16.16 -26.65
CA LYS A 113 -13.16 -16.19 -27.91
C LYS A 113 -14.58 -15.69 -27.62
N PRO A 114 -15.07 -14.64 -28.30
CA PRO A 114 -16.49 -14.30 -28.25
C PRO A 114 -17.25 -15.48 -28.87
N HIS A 115 -18.28 -15.91 -28.16
CA HIS A 115 -19.18 -17.01 -28.52
C HIS A 115 -20.11 -16.59 -29.65
#